data_AF-A0A0U5GPE6-F1
#
_entry.id   AF-A0A0U5GPE6-F1
#
_cell.length_a   1.000
_cell.length_b   1.000
_cell.length_c   1.000
_cell.angle_alpha   90.00
_cell.angle_beta   90.00
_cell.angle_gamma   90.00
#
_symmetry.space_group_name_H-M   'P 1'
#
loop_
_entity.id
_entity.type
_entity.pdbx_description
1 polymer ?
#
loop_
_entity_poly.entity_id
_entity_poly.type
_entity_poly.pdbx_seq_one_letter_code
_entity_poly.pdbx_strand_id
1 'polypeptide(L)'
;MDIALAITYDHKSAVTYALLLGCTESQQGFLHKQLTSLPMLARHPLLLPVLFAEYQHTFLNDRNLYLWKGLLEVETTSGRTGAPLIRASANPHEEGQMGSSSTTKAFRKTDVTNEVLGIIQIATYWETHCETLDVMIDCIQSSLDALINHQAGSATAPDSIPETGRILSASIQFTKRKSQVLLSDFRFIEKRAQAQMTAVRETTQLPANTQVSVFK
;
A
#
# COMPACT_ATOMS: atom_id res chain seq x y z
N MET A 1 -7.01 -1.53 -11.20
CA MET A 1 -8.15 -0.63 -10.94
C MET A 1 -8.74 -0.39 -12.32
N ASP A 2 -9.88 -1.02 -12.62
CA ASP A 2 -10.38 -1.11 -14.00
C ASP A 2 -11.49 -0.10 -14.19
N ILE A 3 -11.07 1.16 -14.30
CA ILE A 3 -11.97 2.32 -14.40
C ILE A 3 -11.75 2.99 -15.75
N ALA A 4 -12.85 3.23 -16.46
CA ALA A 4 -12.85 4.07 -17.64
C ALA A 4 -13.38 5.46 -17.26
N LEU A 5 -12.55 6.48 -17.49
CA LEU A 5 -12.84 7.88 -17.21
C LEU A 5 -12.81 8.68 -18.51
N ALA A 6 -13.93 9.29 -18.87
CA ALA A 6 -14.02 10.24 -19.96
C ALA A 6 -14.34 11.62 -19.38
N ILE A 7 -13.54 12.63 -19.71
CA ILE A 7 -13.72 14.00 -19.23
C ILE A 7 -13.84 14.92 -20.44
N THR A 8 -14.85 15.78 -20.42
CA THR A 8 -15.04 16.84 -21.41
C THR A 8 -15.21 18.16 -20.69
N TYR A 9 -14.46 19.17 -21.12
CA TYR A 9 -14.47 20.50 -20.53
C TYR A 9 -14.95 21.52 -21.55
N ASP A 10 -16.01 22.27 -21.21
CA ASP A 10 -16.45 23.41 -22.00
C ASP A 10 -15.85 24.70 -21.44
N HIS A 11 -14.91 25.28 -22.18
CA HIS A 11 -14.24 26.53 -21.84
C HIS A 11 -15.19 27.73 -21.79
N LYS A 12 -16.29 27.72 -22.56
CA LYS A 12 -17.21 28.87 -22.64
C LYS A 12 -18.12 28.94 -21.42
N SER A 13 -18.60 27.79 -20.97
CA SER A 13 -19.52 27.68 -19.82
C SER A 13 -18.79 27.40 -18.51
N ALA A 14 -17.48 27.10 -18.56
CA ALA A 14 -16.66 26.65 -17.43
C ALA A 14 -17.28 25.42 -16.72
N VAL A 15 -17.83 24.50 -17.50
CA VAL A 15 -18.46 23.27 -17.01
C VAL A 15 -17.59 22.07 -17.40
N THR A 16 -17.32 21.21 -16.41
CA THR A 16 -16.70 19.90 -16.62
C THR A 16 -17.78 18.84 -16.55
N TYR A 17 -17.88 18.03 -17.60
CA TYR A 17 -18.65 16.79 -17.60
C TYR A 17 -17.68 15.62 -17.54
N ALA A 18 -18.02 14.62 -16.72
CA ALA A 18 -17.23 13.41 -16.64
C ALA A 18 -18.16 12.19 -16.61
N LEU A 19 -17.78 11.17 -17.37
CA LEU A 19 -18.41 9.85 -17.33
C LEU A 19 -17.42 8.88 -16.72
N LEU A 20 -17.89 8.15 -15.72
CA LEU A 20 -17.11 7.21 -14.97
C LEU A 20 -17.78 5.84 -15.02
N LEU A 21 -17.06 4.85 -15.57
CA LEU A 21 -17.54 3.48 -15.72
C LEU A 21 -16.59 2.50 -15.02
N GLY A 22 -17.15 1.44 -14.43
CA GLY A 22 -16.37 0.38 -13.77
C GLY A 22 -16.05 0.64 -12.29
N CYS A 23 -16.59 1.69 -11.67
CA CYS A 23 -16.36 1.93 -10.25
C CYS A 23 -17.18 0.99 -9.36
N THR A 24 -16.53 0.43 -8.34
CA THR A 24 -17.17 -0.29 -7.24
C THR A 24 -18.02 0.67 -6.40
N GLU A 25 -18.97 0.13 -5.63
CA GLU A 25 -19.81 0.93 -4.73
C GLU A 25 -18.97 1.75 -3.72
N SER A 26 -17.89 1.16 -3.20
CA SER A 26 -16.96 1.86 -2.30
C SER A 26 -16.25 3.05 -2.98
N GLN A 27 -15.82 2.89 -4.23
CA GLN A 27 -15.19 3.95 -5.02
C GLN A 27 -16.20 5.07 -5.33
N GLN A 28 -17.42 4.70 -5.73
CA GLN A 28 -18.49 5.66 -5.99
C GLN A 28 -18.84 6.44 -4.72
N GLY A 29 -18.97 5.77 -3.57
CA GLY A 29 -19.25 6.40 -2.28
C GLY A 29 -18.14 7.37 -1.86
N PHE A 30 -16.87 6.98 -2.03
CA PHE A 30 -15.74 7.88 -1.77
C PHE A 30 -15.79 9.12 -2.66
N LEU A 31 -15.92 8.95 -3.98
CA LEU A 31 -15.94 10.05 -4.93
C LEU A 31 -17.13 10.98 -4.69
N HIS A 32 -18.31 10.42 -4.45
CA HIS A 32 -19.50 11.21 -4.15
C HIS A 32 -19.29 12.07 -2.91
N LYS A 33 -18.75 11.48 -1.83
CA LYS A 33 -18.41 12.21 -0.61
C LYS A 33 -17.41 13.34 -0.89
N GLN A 34 -16.34 13.08 -1.64
CA GLN A 34 -15.34 14.10 -1.96
C GLN A 34 -15.91 15.23 -2.82
N LEU A 35 -16.69 14.91 -3.85
CA LEU A 35 -17.34 15.90 -4.72
C LEU A 35 -18.35 16.77 -3.96
N THR A 36 -19.11 16.18 -3.04
CA THR A 36 -20.04 16.93 -2.18
C THR A 36 -19.32 17.83 -1.17
N SER A 37 -18.14 17.44 -0.68
CA SER A 37 -17.34 18.28 0.23
C SER A 37 -16.56 19.37 -0.48
N LEU A 38 -16.25 19.21 -1.77
CA LEU A 38 -15.42 20.12 -2.56
C LEU A 38 -16.15 20.67 -3.79
N PRO A 39 -17.38 21.23 -3.64
CA PRO A 39 -18.17 21.68 -4.79
C PRO A 39 -17.50 22.84 -5.53
N MET A 40 -16.69 23.64 -4.81
CA MET A 40 -15.95 24.76 -5.39
C MET A 40 -14.88 24.30 -6.40
N LEU A 41 -14.34 23.08 -6.24
CA LEU A 41 -13.31 22.52 -7.11
C LEU A 41 -13.90 21.69 -8.26
N ALA A 42 -15.20 21.37 -8.20
CA ALA A 42 -15.87 20.44 -9.12
C ALA A 42 -15.83 20.87 -10.59
N ARG A 43 -15.62 22.17 -10.85
CA ARG A 43 -15.50 22.72 -12.21
C ARG A 43 -14.17 22.42 -12.85
N HIS A 44 -13.15 22.05 -12.09
CA HIS A 44 -11.81 21.83 -12.61
C HIS A 44 -11.70 20.43 -13.26
N PRO A 45 -11.26 20.33 -14.53
CA PRO A 45 -11.22 19.06 -15.26
C PRO A 45 -10.30 18.01 -14.62
N LEU A 46 -9.27 18.47 -13.89
CA LEU A 46 -8.34 17.58 -13.19
C LEU A 46 -8.75 17.21 -11.75
N LEU A 47 -9.91 17.65 -11.25
CA LEU A 47 -10.36 17.24 -9.91
C LEU A 47 -10.48 15.72 -9.80
N LEU A 48 -11.20 15.09 -10.72
CA LEU A 48 -11.44 13.64 -10.67
C LEU A 48 -10.13 12.83 -10.73
N PRO A 49 -9.18 13.11 -11.64
CA PRO A 49 -7.85 12.51 -11.60
C PRO A 49 -7.14 12.65 -10.25
N VAL A 50 -7.19 13.83 -9.62
CA VAL A 50 -6.60 14.05 -8.28
C VAL A 50 -7.29 13.18 -7.23
N LEU A 51 -8.62 13.13 -7.23
CA LEU A 51 -9.38 12.27 -6.31
C LEU A 51 -9.08 10.78 -6.50
N PHE A 52 -8.82 10.33 -7.73
CA PHE A 52 -8.39 8.95 -7.99
C PHE A 52 -7.00 8.66 -7.43
N ALA A 53 -6.05 9.60 -7.57
CA ALA A 53 -4.74 9.46 -6.95
C ALA A 53 -4.83 9.35 -5.43
N GLU A 54 -5.66 10.19 -4.80
CA GLU A 54 -5.90 10.16 -3.35
C GLU A 54 -6.60 8.88 -2.89
N TYR A 55 -7.58 8.39 -3.65
CA TYR A 55 -8.24 7.12 -3.38
C TYR A 55 -7.23 5.96 -3.45
N GLN A 56 -6.44 5.90 -4.52
CA GLN A 56 -5.44 4.86 -4.72
C GLN A 56 -4.38 4.88 -3.61
N HIS A 57 -3.95 6.07 -3.19
CA HIS A 57 -3.07 6.23 -2.04
C HIS A 57 -3.68 5.64 -0.76
N THR A 58 -4.93 6.00 -0.44
CA THR A 58 -5.63 5.48 0.75
C THR A 58 -5.72 3.96 0.72
N PHE A 59 -6.07 3.40 -0.44
CA PHE A 59 -6.13 1.96 -0.63
C PHE A 59 -4.76 1.29 -0.41
N LEU A 60 -3.68 1.84 -0.95
CA LEU A 60 -2.33 1.32 -0.76
C LEU A 60 -1.89 1.41 0.72
N ASN A 61 -2.26 2.47 1.42
CA ASN A 61 -2.00 2.60 2.85
C ASN A 61 -2.67 1.47 3.67
N ASP A 62 -3.93 1.13 3.35
CA ASP A 62 -4.63 0.02 4.01
C ASP A 62 -3.95 -1.33 3.73
N ARG A 63 -3.42 -1.52 2.51
CA ARG A 63 -2.64 -2.72 2.15
C ARG A 63 -1.30 -2.79 2.86
N ASN A 64 -0.61 -1.66 3.04
CA ASN A 64 0.61 -1.57 3.84
C ASN A 64 0.32 -2.00 5.29
N LEU A 65 -0.71 -1.44 5.93
CA LEU A 65 -1.10 -1.81 7.29
C LEU A 65 -1.45 -3.31 7.42
N TYR A 66 -2.13 -3.87 6.43
CA TYR A 66 -2.43 -5.31 6.37
C TYR A 66 -1.15 -6.15 6.31
N LEU A 67 -0.23 -5.81 5.41
CA LEU A 67 1.04 -6.54 5.27
C LEU A 67 1.93 -6.41 6.49
N TRP A 68 1.99 -5.23 7.10
CA TRP A 68 2.74 -5.01 8.32
C TRP A 68 2.24 -5.90 9.46
N LYS A 69 0.91 -6.00 9.64
CA LYS A 69 0.31 -6.91 10.62
C LYS A 69 0.66 -8.37 10.33
N GLY A 70 0.51 -8.81 9.09
CA GLY A 70 0.86 -10.18 8.69
C GLY A 70 2.34 -10.49 8.94
N LEU A 71 3.25 -9.55 8.64
CA LEU A 71 4.67 -9.71 8.93
C LEU A 71 4.91 -9.87 10.45
N LEU A 72 4.31 -9.03 11.28
CA LEU A 72 4.44 -9.14 12.74
C LEU A 72 3.90 -10.47 13.28
N GLU A 73 2.79 -10.97 12.76
CA GLU A 73 2.24 -12.29 13.13
C GLU A 73 3.22 -13.42 12.80
N VAL A 74 3.87 -13.35 11.64
CA VAL A 74 4.88 -14.32 11.24
C VAL A 74 6.15 -14.20 12.09
N GLU A 75 6.61 -12.98 12.37
CA GLU A 75 7.77 -12.75 13.23
C GLU A 75 7.53 -13.29 14.65
N THR A 76 6.38 -12.97 15.25
CA THR A 76 6.00 -13.46 16.58
C THR A 76 5.85 -14.97 16.64
N THR A 77 5.28 -15.59 15.60
CA THR A 77 5.12 -17.05 15.51
C THR A 77 6.45 -17.77 15.33
N SER A 78 7.36 -17.19 14.55
CA SER A 78 8.69 -17.77 14.32
C SER A 78 9.64 -17.63 15.51
N GLY A 79 9.52 -16.53 16.28
CA GLY A 79 10.44 -16.14 17.33
C GLY A 79 11.87 -15.84 16.85
N ARG A 80 12.07 -15.53 15.56
CA ARG A 80 13.41 -15.41 14.94
C ARG A 80 13.89 -13.97 14.73
N THR A 81 12.99 -13.00 14.79
CA THR A 81 13.25 -11.58 14.60
C THR A 81 12.71 -10.80 15.80
N GLY A 82 13.15 -9.56 15.98
CA GLY A 82 13.03 -8.77 17.23
C GLY A 82 11.62 -8.47 17.76
N ALA A 83 10.56 -9.11 17.24
CA ALA A 83 9.23 -9.07 17.82
C ALA A 83 9.16 -10.01 19.05
N PRO A 84 8.64 -9.54 20.20
CA PRO A 84 8.50 -10.38 21.38
C PRO A 84 7.56 -11.56 21.07
N LEU A 85 8.01 -12.77 21.39
CA LEU A 85 7.17 -13.98 21.33
C LEU A 85 5.92 -13.75 22.17
N ILE A 86 4.74 -13.76 21.53
CA ILE A 86 3.47 -13.88 22.25
C ILE A 86 3.43 -15.32 22.79
N ARG A 87 4.00 -15.52 23.97
CA ARG A 87 3.74 -16.72 24.76
C ARG A 87 2.28 -16.62 25.21
N ALA A 88 1.38 -17.14 24.38
CA ALA A 88 0.02 -17.38 24.80
C ALA A 88 0.06 -18.27 26.06
N SER A 89 -0.27 -17.66 27.19
CA SER A 89 -0.48 -18.26 28.51
C SER A 89 0.69 -19.09 29.07
N ALA A 90 1.46 -18.46 29.94
CA ALA A 90 2.07 -19.14 31.06
C ALA A 90 0.96 -19.69 31.98
N ASN A 91 0.49 -20.91 31.71
CA ASN A 91 -0.08 -21.75 32.76
C ASN A 91 1.10 -22.48 33.44
N PRO A 92 1.44 -22.18 34.71
CA PRO A 92 2.58 -22.79 35.40
C PRO A 92 2.27 -24.17 35.98
N HIS A 93 1.33 -24.93 35.40
CA HIS A 93 1.03 -26.29 35.84
C HIS A 93 0.73 -27.17 34.64
N GLU A 94 1.69 -28.02 34.29
CA GLU A 94 1.49 -29.45 33.96
C GLU A 94 2.85 -30.06 33.59
N GLU A 95 3.60 -30.47 34.61
CA GLU A 95 4.57 -31.56 34.47
C GLU A 95 3.76 -32.84 34.25
N GLY A 96 3.84 -33.43 33.06
CA GLY A 96 3.06 -34.64 32.77
C GLY A 96 3.26 -35.23 31.38
N GLN A 97 4.37 -35.93 31.21
CA GLN A 97 4.53 -37.14 30.38
C GLN A 97 4.26 -37.11 28.86
N MET A 98 5.34 -37.43 28.13
CA MET A 98 5.44 -38.38 27.00
C MET A 98 4.34 -38.40 25.94
N GLY A 99 4.76 -38.14 24.69
CA GLY A 99 4.15 -38.76 23.52
C GLY A 99 4.23 -37.92 22.26
N SER A 100 5.24 -38.18 21.42
CA SER A 100 5.12 -38.20 19.95
C SER A 100 4.21 -37.14 19.30
N SER A 101 4.79 -36.06 18.78
CA SER A 101 4.37 -35.51 17.48
C SER A 101 5.46 -34.59 16.89
N SER A 102 6.45 -35.21 16.24
CA SER A 102 7.41 -34.49 15.38
C SER A 102 6.74 -33.86 14.14
N THR A 103 5.48 -34.18 13.87
CA THR A 103 4.67 -33.69 12.75
C THR A 103 4.16 -32.26 12.96
N THR A 104 3.78 -31.86 14.18
CA THR A 104 3.14 -30.55 14.44
C THR A 104 4.10 -29.36 14.27
N LYS A 105 5.41 -29.57 14.48
CA LYS A 105 6.44 -28.56 14.23
C LYS A 105 6.80 -28.40 12.75
N ALA A 106 6.66 -29.45 11.96
CA ALA A 106 6.93 -29.43 10.52
C ALA A 106 5.79 -28.74 9.74
N PHE A 107 4.52 -29.00 10.12
CA PHE A 107 3.37 -28.27 9.59
C PHE A 107 3.48 -26.76 9.85
N ARG A 108 3.66 -26.34 11.11
CA ARG A 108 3.83 -24.91 11.47
C ARG A 108 4.98 -24.20 10.74
N LYS A 109 6.09 -24.88 10.43
CA LYS A 109 7.22 -24.28 9.72
C LYS A 109 6.96 -24.08 8.22
N THR A 110 6.28 -25.04 7.60
CA THR A 110 5.94 -24.96 6.19
C THR A 110 4.90 -23.85 5.97
N ASP A 111 3.97 -23.72 6.92
CA ASP A 111 2.98 -22.64 6.96
C ASP A 111 3.65 -21.27 7.10
N VAL A 112 4.56 -21.09 8.06
CA VAL A 112 5.34 -19.85 8.24
C VAL A 112 6.15 -19.49 6.98
N THR A 113 6.77 -20.49 6.34
CA THR A 113 7.58 -20.26 5.13
C THR A 113 6.72 -19.78 3.95
N ASN A 114 5.52 -20.37 3.79
CA ASN A 114 4.57 -19.98 2.76
C ASN A 114 3.96 -18.60 3.04
N GLU A 115 3.67 -18.29 4.31
CA GLU A 115 3.17 -16.99 4.73
C GLU A 115 4.19 -15.86 4.50
N VAL A 116 5.46 -16.06 4.88
CA VAL A 116 6.53 -15.09 4.57
C VAL A 116 6.65 -14.87 3.06
N LEU A 117 6.63 -15.96 2.28
CA LEU A 117 6.73 -15.86 0.81
C LEU A 117 5.54 -15.09 0.22
N GLY A 118 4.33 -15.33 0.73
CA GLY A 118 3.13 -14.58 0.33
C GLY A 118 3.26 -13.09 0.65
N ILE A 119 3.78 -12.74 1.83
CA ILE A 119 4.04 -11.34 2.21
C ILE A 119 5.04 -10.69 1.26
N ILE A 120 6.14 -11.37 0.91
CA ILE A 120 7.13 -10.86 -0.05
C ILE A 120 6.45 -10.59 -1.41
N GLN A 121 5.75 -11.57 -1.96
CA GLN A 121 5.10 -11.46 -3.26
C GLN A 121 4.08 -10.32 -3.31
N ILE A 122 3.25 -10.20 -2.27
CA ILE A 122 2.23 -9.15 -2.19
C ILE A 122 2.89 -7.78 -1.97
N ALA A 123 3.97 -7.68 -1.18
CA ALA A 123 4.71 -6.44 -0.99
C ALA A 123 5.34 -5.95 -2.30
N THR A 124 6.02 -6.82 -3.05
CA THR A 124 6.59 -6.49 -4.36
C THR A 124 5.50 -6.04 -5.34
N TYR A 125 4.34 -6.70 -5.35
CA TYR A 125 3.21 -6.30 -6.19
C TYR A 125 2.69 -4.89 -5.85
N TRP A 126 2.56 -4.56 -4.57
CA TRP A 126 2.11 -3.22 -4.15
C TRP A 126 3.17 -2.15 -4.32
N GLU A 127 4.46 -2.50 -4.24
CA GLU A 127 5.56 -1.60 -4.60
C GLU A 127 5.39 -1.07 -6.03
N THR A 128 5.17 -1.97 -7.00
CA THR A 128 4.93 -1.58 -8.41
C THR A 128 3.69 -0.69 -8.56
N HIS A 129 2.65 -0.90 -7.74
CA HIS A 129 1.45 -0.04 -7.76
C HIS A 129 1.74 1.35 -7.16
N CYS A 130 2.60 1.45 -6.15
CA CYS A 130 3.10 2.72 -5.62
C CYS A 130 3.91 3.49 -6.68
N GLU A 131 4.77 2.80 -7.44
CA GLU A 131 5.54 3.42 -8.54
C GLU A 131 4.62 3.91 -9.66
N THR A 132 3.61 3.11 -10.01
CA THR A 132 2.59 3.51 -11.00
C THR A 132 1.79 4.73 -10.53
N LEU A 133 1.45 4.79 -9.24
CA LEU A 133 0.80 5.95 -8.64
C LEU A 133 1.70 7.20 -8.72
N ASP A 134 3.01 7.07 -8.51
CA ASP A 134 3.95 8.19 -8.61
C ASP A 134 4.00 8.76 -10.05
N VAL A 135 4.07 7.88 -11.06
CA VAL A 135 3.99 8.28 -12.47
C VAL A 135 2.67 8.98 -12.79
N MET A 136 1.55 8.44 -12.29
CA MET A 136 0.23 9.05 -12.48
C MET A 136 0.15 10.45 -11.87
N ILE A 137 0.69 10.62 -10.65
CA ILE A 137 0.78 11.92 -9.98
C ILE A 137 1.60 12.91 -10.81
N ASP A 138 2.73 12.48 -11.38
CA ASP A 138 3.56 13.33 -12.23
C ASP A 138 2.87 13.76 -13.53
N CYS A 139 2.08 12.87 -14.14
CA CYS A 139 1.23 13.22 -15.27
C CYS A 139 0.14 14.25 -14.91
N ILE A 140 -0.50 14.08 -13.75
CA ILE A 140 -1.52 15.02 -13.25
C ILE A 140 -0.89 16.38 -12.97
N GLN A 141 0.26 16.41 -12.29
CA GLN A 141 0.99 17.63 -11.96
C GLN A 141 1.41 18.37 -13.23
N SER A 142 1.99 17.66 -14.21
CA SER A 142 2.36 18.24 -15.51
C SER A 142 1.15 18.84 -16.24
N SER A 143 -0.02 18.17 -16.14
CA SER A 143 -1.26 18.65 -16.75
C SER A 143 -1.81 19.89 -16.03
N LEU A 144 -1.70 19.95 -14.70
CA LEU A 144 -2.07 21.13 -13.90
C LEU A 144 -1.18 22.31 -14.27
N ASP A 145 0.13 22.11 -14.32
CA ASP A 145 1.10 23.16 -14.67
C ASP A 145 0.85 23.69 -16.09
N ALA A 146 0.56 22.80 -17.05
CA ALA A 146 0.18 23.18 -18.41
C ALA A 146 -1.09 24.03 -18.44
N LEU A 147 -2.14 23.63 -17.71
CA LEU A 147 -3.40 24.39 -17.65
C LEU A 147 -3.23 25.76 -16.98
N ILE A 148 -2.49 25.83 -15.88
CA ILE A 148 -2.21 27.08 -15.16
C ILE A 148 -1.44 28.05 -16.07
N ASN A 149 -0.39 27.56 -16.75
CA ASN A 149 0.44 28.38 -17.62
C ASN A 149 -0.28 28.81 -18.91
N HIS A 150 -1.10 27.94 -19.52
CA HIS A 150 -1.86 28.28 -20.72
C HIS A 150 -3.02 29.25 -20.45
N GLN A 151 -3.66 29.18 -19.28
CA GLN A 151 -4.78 30.06 -18.96
C GLN A 151 -4.35 31.43 -18.41
N ALA A 152 -3.13 31.55 -17.86
CA ALA A 152 -2.57 32.83 -17.45
C ALA A 152 -2.44 33.85 -18.60
N GLY A 153 -2.43 33.39 -19.86
CA GLY A 153 -2.40 34.25 -21.05
C GLY A 153 -3.76 34.57 -21.67
N SER A 154 -4.87 33.99 -21.17
CA SER A 154 -6.20 34.18 -21.75
C SER A 154 -7.03 35.18 -20.94
N ALA A 155 -7.34 36.33 -21.52
CA ALA A 155 -8.18 37.38 -20.91
C ALA A 155 -9.65 36.96 -20.66
N THR A 156 -10.04 35.73 -21.01
CA THR A 156 -11.41 35.21 -20.90
C THR A 156 -11.54 34.02 -19.94
N ALA A 157 -10.44 33.56 -19.34
CA ALA A 157 -10.50 32.49 -18.35
C ALA A 157 -11.01 33.05 -17.01
N PRO A 158 -12.03 32.44 -16.36
CA PRO A 158 -12.46 32.88 -15.04
C PRO A 158 -11.33 32.62 -14.03
N ASP A 159 -10.94 33.67 -13.29
CA ASP A 159 -9.84 33.68 -12.29
C ASP A 159 -9.87 32.51 -11.29
N SER A 160 -11.04 31.88 -11.10
CA SER A 160 -11.25 30.70 -10.25
C SER A 160 -10.48 29.44 -10.68
N ILE A 161 -10.17 29.26 -11.97
CA ILE A 161 -9.53 28.03 -12.48
C ILE A 161 -8.05 27.95 -12.11
N PRO A 162 -7.21 28.97 -12.34
CA PRO A 162 -5.80 28.91 -11.94
C PRO A 162 -5.63 28.78 -10.43
N GLU A 163 -6.47 29.44 -9.63
CA GLU A 163 -6.44 29.30 -8.17
C GLU A 163 -6.85 27.90 -7.71
N THR A 164 -7.91 27.34 -8.29
CA THR A 164 -8.30 25.94 -8.06
C THR A 164 -7.19 24.98 -8.49
N GLY A 165 -6.53 25.25 -9.61
CA GLY A 165 -5.39 24.47 -10.10
C GLY A 165 -4.23 24.47 -9.11
N ARG A 166 -3.93 25.59 -8.46
CA ARG A 166 -2.91 25.67 -7.40
C ARG A 166 -3.28 24.84 -6.17
N ILE A 167 -4.53 24.90 -5.73
CA ILE A 167 -5.02 24.08 -4.60
C ILE A 167 -4.88 22.60 -4.93
N LEU A 168 -5.30 22.19 -6.14
CA LEU A 168 -5.17 20.81 -6.60
C LEU A 168 -3.71 20.37 -6.73
N SER A 169 -2.83 21.27 -7.19
CA SER A 169 -1.38 21.02 -7.27
C SER A 169 -0.78 20.82 -5.89
N ALA A 170 -1.16 21.63 -4.90
CA ALA A 170 -0.72 21.42 -3.53
C ALA A 170 -1.19 20.07 -2.97
N SER A 171 -2.45 19.69 -3.24
CA SER A 171 -3.01 18.39 -2.79
C SER A 171 -2.27 17.20 -3.43
N ILE A 172 -2.02 17.25 -4.74
CA ILE A 172 -1.35 16.15 -5.43
C ILE A 172 0.13 16.04 -5.04
N GLN A 173 0.82 17.15 -4.81
CA GLN A 173 2.19 17.14 -4.27
C GLN A 173 2.25 16.56 -2.85
N PHE A 174 1.26 16.86 -2.02
CA PHE A 174 1.15 16.25 -0.70
C PHE A 174 0.91 14.73 -0.81
N THR A 175 0.05 14.31 -1.73
CA THR A 175 -0.18 12.89 -2.03
C THR A 175 1.09 12.21 -2.54
N LYS A 176 1.89 12.89 -3.37
CA LYS A 176 3.21 12.41 -3.84
C LYS A 176 4.16 12.11 -2.69
N ARG A 177 4.27 13.04 -1.73
CA ARG A 177 5.15 12.82 -0.57
C ARG A 177 4.70 11.62 0.25
N LYS A 178 3.38 11.44 0.42
CA LYS A 178 2.87 10.28 1.15
C LYS A 178 3.06 8.97 0.38
N SER A 179 2.89 8.96 -0.94
CA SER A 179 3.14 7.76 -1.75
C SER A 179 4.61 7.34 -1.72
N GLN A 180 5.55 8.29 -1.65
CA GLN A 180 6.97 8.01 -1.47
C GLN A 180 7.28 7.36 -0.11
N VAL A 181 6.61 7.79 0.96
CA VAL A 181 6.70 7.13 2.28
C VAL A 181 6.16 5.70 2.17
N LEU A 182 4.97 5.50 1.60
CA LEU A 182 4.41 4.16 1.40
C LEU A 182 5.31 3.25 0.56
N LEU A 183 5.95 3.78 -0.49
CA LEU A 183 6.91 3.04 -1.29
C LEU A 183 8.09 2.55 -0.43
N SER A 184 8.62 3.43 0.43
CA SER A 184 9.69 3.06 1.35
C SER A 184 9.25 1.99 2.37
N ASP A 185 8.01 2.05 2.83
CA ASP A 185 7.43 1.06 3.74
C ASP A 185 7.27 -0.31 3.08
N PHE A 186 6.74 -0.37 1.85
CA PHE A 186 6.63 -1.65 1.12
C PHE A 186 8.00 -2.30 0.90
N ARG A 187 9.01 -1.51 0.50
CA ARG A 187 10.40 -1.99 0.36
C ARG A 187 10.99 -2.45 1.69
N PHE A 188 10.67 -1.77 2.77
CA PHE A 188 11.10 -2.17 4.11
C PHE A 188 10.47 -3.49 4.53
N ILE A 189 9.15 -3.64 4.36
CA ILE A 189 8.41 -4.87 4.64
C ILE A 189 8.97 -6.03 3.83
N GLU A 190 9.18 -5.83 2.53
CA GLU A 190 9.74 -6.85 1.64
C GLU A 190 11.12 -7.32 2.13
N LYS A 191 12.06 -6.39 2.37
CA LYS A 191 13.41 -6.73 2.85
C LYS A 191 13.37 -7.44 4.20
N ARG A 192 12.49 -7.02 5.11
CA ARG A 192 12.34 -7.64 6.42
C ARG A 192 11.75 -9.04 6.33
N ALA A 193 10.75 -9.24 5.46
CA ALA A 193 10.21 -10.56 5.16
C ALA A 193 11.26 -11.47 4.50
N GLN A 194 12.10 -10.96 3.60
CA GLN A 194 13.23 -11.71 3.03
C GLN A 194 14.24 -12.15 4.10
N ALA A 195 14.62 -11.26 5.02
CA ALA A 195 15.50 -11.60 6.13
C ALA A 195 14.89 -12.69 7.04
N GLN A 196 13.59 -12.59 7.29
CA GLN A 196 12.83 -13.59 8.04
C GLN A 196 12.81 -14.95 7.33
N MET A 197 12.63 -14.97 6.00
CA MET A 197 12.67 -16.18 5.19
C MET A 197 14.03 -16.88 5.31
N THR A 198 15.12 -16.12 5.23
CA THR A 198 16.49 -16.63 5.38
C THR A 198 16.70 -17.23 6.78
N ALA A 199 16.30 -16.51 7.83
CA ALA A 199 16.45 -16.99 9.21
C ALA A 199 15.68 -18.30 9.48
N VAL A 200 14.48 -18.45 8.92
CA VAL A 200 13.68 -19.69 9.02
C VAL A 200 14.36 -20.84 8.26
N ARG A 201 14.95 -20.58 7.09
CA ARG A 201 15.67 -21.56 6.27
C ARG A 201 17.00 -22.00 6.87
N GLU A 202 17.84 -21.10 7.36
CA GLU A 202 19.15 -21.43 7.97
C GLU A 202 18.99 -22.36 9.18
N THR A 203 17.93 -22.16 9.97
CA THR A 203 17.58 -23.05 11.08
C THR A 203 17.24 -24.48 10.61
N THR A 204 16.82 -24.64 9.36
CA THR A 204 16.48 -25.93 8.76
C THR A 204 17.72 -26.67 8.25
N GLN A 205 18.84 -25.96 8.02
CA GLN A 205 20.09 -26.53 7.51
C GLN A 205 21.15 -26.79 8.58
N LEU A 206 20.94 -26.37 9.84
CA LEU A 206 21.82 -26.74 10.96
C LEU A 206 21.73 -28.28 11.22
N PRO A 207 22.85 -29.02 11.15
CA PRO A 207 22.85 -30.47 10.95
C PRO A 207 22.55 -31.26 12.23
N ALA A 208 21.92 -32.41 12.04
CA ALA A 208 21.74 -33.48 13.03
C ALA A 208 23.05 -34.21 13.43
N ASN A 209 24.21 -33.58 13.27
CA ASN A 209 25.52 -34.18 13.59
C ASN A 209 26.32 -33.28 14.52
N THR A 210 25.98 -33.33 15.81
CA THR A 210 26.94 -33.05 16.89
C THR A 210 26.65 -33.98 18.07
N GLN A 211 26.68 -35.28 17.82
CA GLN A 211 27.05 -36.26 18.84
C GLN A 211 28.39 -36.86 18.45
N VAL A 212 29.46 -36.11 18.69
CA VAL A 212 30.78 -36.74 18.85
C VAL A 212 30.84 -37.20 20.30
N SER A 213 30.33 -38.42 20.50
CA SER A 213 30.74 -39.28 21.60
C SER A 213 32.23 -39.55 21.44
N VAL A 214 33.06 -38.99 22.31
CA VAL A 214 34.33 -39.63 22.70
C VAL A 214 34.40 -39.61 24.22
N PHE A 215 33.73 -40.59 24.83
CA PHE A 215 34.27 -41.22 26.03
C PHE A 215 35.37 -42.18 25.58
N LYS A 216 36.61 -41.87 25.92
CA LYS A 216 37.61 -42.80 26.48
C LYS A 216 38.85 -42.02 26.88
#